data_AF-A0A923LQQ8-F1
#
_entry.id   AF-A0A923LQQ8-F1
#
_cell.length_a   1.000
_cell.length_b   1.000
_cell.length_c   1.000
_cell.angle_alpha   90.00
_cell.angle_beta   90.00
_cell.angle_gamma   90.00
#
_symmetry.space_group_name_H-M   'P 1'
#
loop_
_entity.id
_entity.type
_entity.pdbx_description
1 polymer ?
#
loop_
_entity_poly.entity_id
_entity_poly.type
_entity_poly.pdbx_seq_one_letter_code
_entity_poly.pdbx_strand_id
1 'polypeptide(L)' 'MAIIRQSDKRSGITYVYDSRSYRDPEAKKVRSKRTLIGKLDPETGEIVPTKKCSPNYVSEPNLKKFRCTL' A
#
# COMPACT_ATOMS: atom_id res chain seq x y z
N MET A 1 2.68 -4.26 9.34
CA MET A 1 1.91 -3.93 8.12
C MET A 1 2.83 -3.16 7.19
N ALA A 2 2.79 -3.40 5.88
CA ALA A 2 3.74 -2.79 4.94
C ALA A 2 3.05 -2.38 3.63
N ILE A 3 3.36 -1.19 3.12
CA ILE A 3 2.86 -0.70 1.84
C ILE A 3 3.76 -1.23 0.72
N ILE A 4 3.19 -1.98 -0.21
CA ILE A 4 3.91 -2.55 -1.35
C ILE A 4 3.45 -1.86 -2.62
N ARG A 5 4.40 -1.35 -3.39
CA ARG A 5 4.17 -0.80 -4.73
C ARG A 5 4.54 -1.86 -5.76
N GLN A 6 3.60 -2.19 -6.64
CA GLN A 6 3.82 -3.15 -7.71
C GLN A 6 3.50 -2.47 -9.04
N SER A 7 4.54 -2.26 -9.84
CA SER A 7 4.43 -1.69 -11.18
C SER A 7 4.14 -2.78 -12.22
N ASP A 8 3.08 -2.58 -12.99
CA ASP A 8 2.84 -3.36 -14.20
C ASP A 8 3.56 -2.68 -15.36
N LYS A 9 4.58 -3.37 -15.90
CA LYS A 9 5.41 -2.85 -17.01
C LYS A 9 4.64 -2.74 -18.32
N ARG A 10 3.56 -3.50 -18.49
CA ARG A 10 2.78 -3.51 -19.75
C ARG A 10 1.90 -2.29 -19.86
N SER A 11 1.22 -1.94 -18.77
CA SER A 11 0.27 -0.83 -18.73
C SER A 11 0.86 0.46 -18.14
N GLY A 12 2.06 0.41 -17.55
CA GLY A 12 2.67 1.54 -16.84
C GLY A 12 1.97 1.89 -15.52
N ILE A 13 0.99 1.11 -15.09
CA ILE A 13 0.19 1.37 -13.89
C ILE A 13 0.91 0.80 -12.67
N THR A 14 1.07 1.63 -11.63
CA THR A 14 1.57 1.16 -10.33
C THR A 14 0.41 0.92 -9.38
N TYR A 15 0.26 -0.31 -8.93
CA TYR A 15 -0.72 -0.68 -7.91
C TYR A 15 -0.10 -0.60 -6.53
N VAL A 16 -0.92 -0.22 -5.55
CA VAL A 16 -0.51 -0.10 -4.15
C VAL A 16 -1.31 -1.07 -3.30
N TYR A 17 -0.59 -1.88 -2.53
CA TYR A 17 -1.14 -2.93 -1.68
C TYR A 17 -0.77 -2.71 -0.22
N ASP A 18 -1.72 -3.00 0.66
CA ASP A 18 -1.47 -3.19 2.09
C ASP A 18 -1.12 -4.66 2.33
N SER A 19 0.09 -4.92 2.84
CA SER A 19 0.56 -6.27 3.16
C SER A 19 0.54 -6.49 4.67
N ARG A 20 -0.27 -7.47 5.08
CA ARG A 20 -0.39 -7.92 6.48
C ARG A 20 0.12 -9.34 6.61
N SER A 21 1.16 -9.50 7.42
CA SER A 21 1.67 -10.82 7.81
C SER A 21 0.91 -11.33 9.04
N TYR A 22 0.51 -12.59 9.02
CA TYR A 22 -0.16 -13.27 10.12
C TYR A 22 0.46 -14.65 10.32
N ARG A 23 0.38 -15.18 11.54
CA ARG A 23 0.78 -16.55 11.85
C ARG A 23 -0.42 -17.45 11.64
N ASP A 24 -0.30 -18.37 10.70
CA ASP A 24 -1.32 -19.39 10.44
C ASP A 24 -1.15 -20.53 11.46
N PRO A 25 -2.11 -20.76 12.38
CA PRO A 25 -1.97 -21.75 13.44
C PRO A 25 -2.03 -23.19 12.91
N GLU A 26 -2.73 -23.45 11.81
CA GLU A 26 -2.86 -24.78 11.21
C GLU A 26 -1.58 -25.15 10.46
N ALA A 27 -1.13 -24.25 9.59
CA ALA A 27 0.11 -24.45 8.83
C ALA A 27 1.38 -24.25 9.67
N LYS A 28 1.26 -23.71 10.89
CA LYS A 28 2.36 -23.29 11.79
C LYS A 28 3.44 -22.43 11.09
N LYS A 29 3.04 -21.63 10.11
CA LYS A 29 3.92 -20.81 9.27
C LYS A 29 3.42 -19.36 9.24
N VAL A 30 4.34 -18.43 8.97
CA VAL A 30 3.96 -17.04 8.70
C VAL A 30 3.45 -16.95 7.27
N ARG A 31 2.27 -16.35 7.10
CA ARG A 31 1.66 -16.08 5.80
C ARG A 31 1.43 -14.58 5.65
N SER A 32 1.26 -14.12 4.42
CA SER A 32 0.97 -12.72 4.11
C SER A 32 -0.29 -12.60 3.26
N LYS A 33 -1.21 -11.72 3.66
CA LYS A 33 -2.37 -11.34 2.85
C LYS A 33 -2.16 -9.92 2.33
N ARG A 34 -2.44 -9.71 1.04
CA ARG A 34 -2.38 -8.40 0.39
C ARG A 34 -3.78 -7.89 0.10
N THR A 35 -4.03 -6.63 0.41
CA THR A 35 -5.28 -5.93 0.13
C THR A 35 -4.99 -4.79 -0.83
N LEU A 36 -5.75 -4.69 -1.93
CA LEU A 36 -5.59 -3.59 -2.89
C LEU A 36 -6.09 -2.29 -2.26
N ILE A 37 -5.18 -1.32 -2.12
CA ILE A 37 -5.51 0.03 -1.65
C ILE A 37 -5.95 0.89 -2.82
N GLY A 38 -5.22 0.83 -3.94
CA GLY A 38 -5.50 1.66 -5.11
C GLY A 38 -4.40 1.62 -6.16
N LYS A 39 -4.46 2.59 -7.07
CA LYS A 39 -3.44 2.87 -8.08
C LYS A 39 -2.66 4.10 -7.65
N LEU A 40 -1.40 4.18 -8.01
CA LEU A 40 -0.61 5.38 -7.88
C LEU A 40 -0.81 6.24 -9.12
N ASP A 41 -1.13 7.51 -8.92
CA ASP A 41 -1.08 8.51 -9.97
C ASP A 41 0.38 8.87 -10.27
N PRO A 42 0.84 8.78 -11.52
CA PRO A 42 2.23 9.06 -11.88
C PRO A 42 2.60 10.55 -11.80
N GLU A 43 1.63 11.46 -11.89
CA GLU A 43 1.86 12.90 -11.88
C GLU A 43 1.85 13.45 -10.46
N THR A 44 0.86 13.05 -9.64
CA THR A 44 0.71 13.56 -8.27
C THR A 44 1.45 12.71 -7.24
N GLY A 45 1.75 11.44 -7.56
CA GLY A 45 2.27 10.47 -6.61
C GLY A 45 1.24 10.05 -5.55
N GLU A 46 -0.02 10.48 -5.68
CA GLU A 46 -1.10 10.14 -4.77
C GLU A 46 -1.70 8.77 -5.06
N ILE A 47 -2.36 8.19 -4.07
CA ILE A 47 -3.00 6.88 -4.20
C ILE A 47 -4.48 7.08 -4.51
N VAL A 48 -4.87 6.75 -5.74
CA VAL A 48 -6.25 6.80 -6.22
C VAL A 48 -6.94 5.46 -5.91
N PRO A 49 -7.95 5.43 -5.02
CA PRO A 49 -8.70 4.22 -4.74
C PRO A 49 -9.52 3.80 -5.96
N THR A 50 -9.52 2.51 -6.25
CA THR A 50 -10.36 1.90 -7.29
C THR A 50 -11.71 1.46 -6.70
N LYS A 51 -12.77 1.35 -7.52
CA LYS A 51 -14.15 1.00 -7.08
C LYS A 51 -14.27 -0.30 -6.25
N LYS A 52 -13.27 -1.19 -6.25
CA LYS A 52 -13.23 -2.43 -5.45
C LYS A 52 -12.22 -2.36 -4.29
N CYS A 53 -11.86 -1.18 -3.83
CA CYS A 53 -10.88 -1.01 -2.77
C CYS A 53 -11.48 -1.24 -1.39
N SER A 54 -10.65 -1.72 -0.46
CA SER A 54 -11.06 -1.98 0.91
C SER A 54 -11.45 -0.67 1.61
N PRO A 55 -12.57 -0.62 2.37
CA PRO A 55 -13.07 0.61 2.98
C PRO A 55 -12.18 1.21 4.08
N ASN A 56 -11.11 0.53 4.50
CA ASN A 56 -10.32 0.89 5.68
C ASN A 56 -8.96 1.54 5.38
N TYR A 57 -8.76 2.17 4.21
CA TYR A 57 -7.54 2.96 3.99
C TYR A 57 -7.74 4.41 4.46
N VAL A 58 -7.04 4.78 5.52
CA VAL A 58 -6.85 6.17 5.93
C VAL A 58 -5.50 6.60 5.35
N SER A 59 -5.49 7.49 4.35
CA SER A 59 -4.27 8.20 4.00
C SER A 59 -3.94 9.10 5.19
N GLU A 60 -2.85 8.85 5.91
CA GLU A 60 -2.32 9.86 6.82
C GLU A 60 -1.83 11.04 5.96
N PRO A 61 -2.49 12.21 5.97
CA PRO A 61 -1.98 13.38 5.30
C PRO A 61 -1.12 14.12 6.32
N ASN A 62 0.14 14.39 5.97
CA ASN A 62 1.14 15.19 6.70
C ASN A 62 2.12 14.40 7.59
N LEU A 63 3.22 13.94 6.97
CA LEU A 63 4.53 14.10 7.58
C LEU A 63 5.15 15.40 7.05
N LYS A 64 4.67 16.54 7.55
CA LYS A 64 5.36 17.83 7.36
C LYS A 64 6.66 17.78 8.18
N LYS A 65 7.79 17.80 7.46
CA LYS A 65 9.14 18.24 7.87
C LYS A 65 9.36 18.41 9.38
N PHE A 66 10.12 17.48 9.97
CA PHE A 66 11.16 17.87 10.93
C PHE A 66 12.51 17.74 10.24
N ARG A 67 12.98 18.85 9.66
CA ARG A 67 14.39 19.05 9.36
C ARG A 67 15.06 19.16 10.72
N CYS A 68 15.62 18.06 11.22
CA CYS A 68 16.56 18.13 12.33
C CYS A 68 17.85 18.73 11.75
N THR A 69 17.93 20.06 11.78
CA THR A 69 19.16 20.79 11.51
C THR A 69 19.98 20.84 12.79
N LEU A 70 21.16 20.20 12.69
CA LEU A 70 22.31 20.16 13.60
C LEU A 70 22.09 19.50 14.97
#